data_AF-A0A3D0P1Q8-F1
#
_entry.id   AF-A0A3D0P1Q8-F1
#
_cell.length_a   1.000
_cell.length_b   1.000
_cell.length_c   1.000
_cell.angle_alpha   90.00
_cell.angle_beta   90.00
_cell.angle_gamma   90.00
#
_symmetry.space_group_name_H-M   'P 1'
#
loop_
_entity.id
_entity.type
_entity.pdbx_description
1 polymer ?
#
loop_
_entity_poly.entity_id
_entity_poly.type
_entity_poly.pdbx_seq_one_letter_code
_entity_poly.pdbx_strand_id
1 'polypeptide(L)'
;MMKLGYRVVFLTLALFTFVVAGIAQTTSTDNSKRSEKDPRNTAPTVGTGGPMGGGTGLFTVLDGQTLRKGEFTFSAAISNFDRDPGNADFTEIPVSFQVGLTNYFELYFNTDAYRGLKINSPRNLSAFYLPNSRIGGISPAAIVLAPQGPTPGPFSGQAVYRPAGTAPFVQFPYIGGSAGSFGLTPPFFSGPLFGFPAGTNALIGPPRASGGGADLFPGLGSVYGSILPGVVLQTITLQSPTGAPAGSAPTVFTTAPSYLADAPFMNRTWGTSAFSTFTVGGKWRWTNVNNPIGFGINAGYRFYADTADGAGGFNQLQRGASPGGNRGDFIVGMFADARLAKWVNFSANVGYHWNADVKGEFPGGEFTLLDRPDELLTAVGVDFPVNRYFQPILEFRSLRYVGGRTPNAFEHHPMDFIGGVRIFPTRWFGMGFAYRYNVNQQDDGIFDDETFNNSVFVPCTAVTTQPNDDIGKGPICVPQVINRSFTGVPPGFQLSRDPHGFIFQTWIGRRNTRLGDIVNQPANVTAIEVS
;
A
#
# COMPACT_ATOMS: atom_id res chain seq x y z
N MET A 1 11.57 -16.71 -2.46
CA MET A 1 13.03 -16.69 -2.15
C MET A 1 13.60 -15.30 -2.47
N MET A 2 14.24 -14.60 -1.51
CA MET A 2 14.91 -13.31 -1.80
C MET A 2 16.11 -13.53 -2.75
N LYS A 3 16.18 -12.81 -3.87
CA LYS A 3 17.39 -12.75 -4.74
C LYS A 3 18.60 -12.28 -3.91
N LEU A 4 19.77 -12.88 -4.15
CA LEU A 4 21.02 -12.71 -3.38
C LEU A 4 21.42 -11.23 -3.16
N GLY A 5 21.23 -10.38 -4.17
CA GLY A 5 21.53 -8.94 -4.09
C GLY A 5 20.80 -8.22 -2.96
N TYR A 6 19.54 -8.56 -2.70
CA TYR A 6 18.77 -7.93 -1.61
C TYR A 6 19.25 -8.33 -0.21
N ARG A 7 19.75 -9.56 -0.05
CA ARG A 7 20.31 -10.01 1.23
C ARG A 7 21.60 -9.26 1.56
N VAL A 8 22.44 -9.03 0.55
CA VAL A 8 23.69 -8.27 0.70
C VAL A 8 23.40 -6.82 1.07
N VAL A 9 22.47 -6.15 0.37
CA VAL A 9 22.11 -4.75 0.71
C VAL A 9 21.55 -4.65 2.13
N PHE A 10 20.65 -5.55 2.55
CA PHE A 10 20.08 -5.55 3.90
C PHE A 10 21.16 -5.77 4.97
N LEU A 11 22.00 -6.80 4.81
CA LEU A 11 23.11 -7.07 5.73
C LEU A 11 24.08 -5.91 5.79
N THR A 12 24.39 -5.28 4.66
CA THR A 12 25.31 -4.14 4.59
C THR A 12 24.72 -2.91 5.27
N LEU A 13 23.43 -2.61 5.08
CA LEU A 13 22.77 -1.50 5.77
C LEU A 13 22.70 -1.76 7.28
N ALA A 14 22.35 -2.98 7.70
CA ALA A 14 22.30 -3.36 9.11
C ALA A 14 23.70 -3.29 9.75
N LEU A 15 24.73 -3.86 9.09
CA LEU A 15 26.12 -3.80 9.54
C LEU A 15 26.64 -2.35 9.61
N PHE A 16 26.37 -1.54 8.60
CA PHE A 16 26.71 -0.12 8.61
C PHE A 16 26.06 0.59 9.81
N THR A 17 24.77 0.31 10.06
CA THR A 17 24.02 0.84 11.20
C THR A 17 24.66 0.45 12.54
N PHE A 18 25.07 -0.82 12.71
CA PHE A 18 25.73 -1.30 13.92
C PHE A 18 27.16 -0.79 14.10
N VAL A 19 27.95 -0.69 13.02
CA VAL A 19 29.32 -0.13 13.05
C VAL A 19 29.30 1.34 13.44
N VAL A 20 28.35 2.11 12.90
CA VAL A 20 28.14 3.51 13.23
C VAL A 20 27.71 3.69 14.70
N ALA A 21 26.91 2.76 15.24
CA ALA A 21 26.53 2.74 16.66
C ALA A 21 27.72 2.47 17.60
N GLY A 22 28.68 1.62 17.19
CA GLY A 22 29.87 1.28 17.99
C GLY A 22 30.86 2.43 18.18
N ILE A 23 30.85 3.44 17.33
CA ILE A 23 31.80 4.58 17.35
C ILE A 23 31.24 5.78 18.14
N ALA A 24 29.95 5.76 18.50
CA ALA A 24 29.24 6.93 19.02
C ALA A 24 29.23 7.02 20.56
N GLN A 25 30.36 7.39 21.18
CA GLN A 25 30.39 7.85 22.58
C GLN A 25 31.17 9.17 22.70
N THR A 26 30.47 10.29 22.87
CA THR A 26 31.06 11.56 23.33
C THR A 26 30.06 12.39 24.14
N THR A 27 30.54 12.91 25.26
CA THR A 27 29.84 13.76 26.22
C THR A 27 30.09 15.24 25.93
N SER A 28 29.01 16.03 25.76
CA SER A 28 29.06 17.50 25.76
C SER A 28 28.02 18.05 26.73
N THR A 29 28.32 19.19 27.35
CA THR A 29 27.70 19.69 28.59
C THR A 29 26.47 20.61 28.41
N ASP A 30 26.10 21.03 27.19
CA ASP A 30 24.76 21.58 26.91
C ASP A 30 24.22 21.08 25.57
N ASN A 31 23.28 20.13 25.65
CA ASN A 31 22.64 19.50 24.49
C ASN A 31 21.31 20.19 24.09
N SER A 32 20.89 21.23 24.82
CA SER A 32 19.59 21.89 24.62
C SER A 32 19.59 22.91 23.48
N LYS A 33 20.77 23.30 22.98
CA LYS A 33 20.96 24.35 21.95
C LYS A 33 22.02 23.95 20.93
N ARG A 34 21.90 24.51 19.71
CA ARG A 34 22.86 24.30 18.62
C ARG A 34 23.90 25.43 18.61
N SER A 35 25.15 25.11 18.26
CA SER A 35 26.23 26.11 18.11
C SER A 35 25.93 27.12 16.99
N GLU A 36 26.34 28.38 17.19
CA GLU A 36 26.32 29.42 16.15
C GLU A 36 27.12 29.04 14.90
N LYS A 37 28.23 28.31 15.08
CA LYS A 37 29.13 27.88 14.00
C LYS A 37 28.63 26.69 13.18
N ASP A 38 27.48 26.09 13.54
CA ASP A 38 26.90 25.00 12.76
C ASP A 38 26.13 25.56 11.54
N PRO A 39 26.57 25.28 10.30
CA PRO A 39 25.99 25.86 9.09
C PRO A 39 24.55 25.40 8.82
N ARG A 40 24.11 24.25 9.36
CA ARG A 40 22.75 23.76 9.09
C ARG A 40 21.73 24.56 9.88
N ASN A 41 20.55 24.75 9.31
CA ASN A 41 19.48 25.43 10.03
C ASN A 41 19.11 24.69 11.31
N THR A 42 18.63 25.43 12.30
CA THR A 42 18.05 24.89 13.53
C THR A 42 16.63 24.38 13.31
N ALA A 43 16.04 24.48 12.12
CA ALA A 43 14.71 23.98 11.85
C ALA A 43 14.74 22.50 11.46
N PRO A 44 14.53 21.56 12.40
CA PRO A 44 14.18 20.20 12.06
C PRO A 44 12.94 20.22 11.19
N THR A 45 13.05 19.45 10.14
CA THR A 45 12.08 19.26 9.08
C THR A 45 11.33 17.98 9.38
N VAL A 46 10.07 17.90 8.96
CA VAL A 46 9.27 16.70 9.16
C VAL A 46 9.39 15.80 7.95
N GLY A 47 9.53 14.49 8.12
CA GLY A 47 9.28 13.55 7.04
C GLY A 47 7.77 13.37 6.87
N THR A 48 7.04 14.34 6.29
CA THR A 48 5.57 14.21 6.11
C THR A 48 5.17 13.32 4.95
N GLY A 49 6.04 13.13 3.94
CA GLY A 49 5.66 12.50 2.66
C GLY A 49 6.04 11.02 2.51
N GLY A 50 6.43 10.36 3.60
CA GLY A 50 6.92 8.98 3.60
C GLY A 50 6.06 8.00 4.41
N PRO A 51 6.13 6.69 4.15
CA PRO A 51 5.38 5.69 4.90
C PRO A 51 5.81 5.56 6.38
N MET A 52 7.08 5.84 6.67
CA MET A 52 7.63 6.00 8.04
C MET A 52 7.35 7.41 8.63
N GLY A 53 6.53 8.20 7.93
CA GLY A 53 6.39 9.62 8.16
C GLY A 53 5.82 9.96 9.54
N GLY A 54 6.05 11.21 9.93
CA GLY A 54 5.61 11.74 11.23
C GLY A 54 6.76 12.18 12.12
N GLY A 55 7.93 11.52 12.09
CA GLY A 55 9.14 11.97 12.78
C GLY A 55 9.95 13.02 12.00
N THR A 56 10.95 13.63 12.65
CA THR A 56 11.92 14.53 12.00
C THR A 56 12.73 13.80 10.93
N GLY A 57 13.00 14.47 9.81
CA GLY A 57 13.71 13.86 8.70
C GLY A 57 13.85 14.73 7.46
N LEU A 58 14.31 14.13 6.37
CA LEU A 58 14.28 14.66 5.01
C LEU A 58 12.82 14.69 4.49
N PHE A 59 12.56 14.63 3.19
CA PHE A 59 11.19 14.61 2.67
C PHE A 59 10.44 13.35 3.13
N THR A 60 11.10 12.20 3.03
CA THR A 60 10.50 10.90 3.38
C THR A 60 11.40 10.00 4.22
N VAL A 61 12.70 10.31 4.30
CA VAL A 61 13.71 9.59 5.09
C VAL A 61 13.84 10.23 6.47
N LEU A 62 13.83 9.44 7.54
CA LEU A 62 14.15 9.92 8.89
C LEU A 62 15.64 10.25 8.96
N ASP A 63 15.97 11.43 9.47
CA ASP A 63 17.36 11.83 9.72
C ASP A 63 17.78 11.42 11.15
N GLY A 64 19.01 11.72 11.52
CA GLY A 64 19.47 11.49 12.89
C GLY A 64 18.91 12.49 13.90
N GLN A 65 18.42 13.64 13.46
CA GLN A 65 18.06 14.75 14.34
C GLN A 65 16.82 14.39 15.16
N THR A 66 16.67 15.02 16.31
CA THR A 66 15.42 15.03 17.07
C THR A 66 15.11 16.46 17.47
N LEU A 67 13.83 16.78 17.63
CA LEU A 67 13.40 18.00 18.30
C LEU A 67 14.01 18.03 19.70
N ARG A 68 14.65 19.15 20.05
CA ARG A 68 15.15 19.34 21.40
C ARG A 68 14.00 19.62 22.36
N LYS A 69 14.27 19.52 23.66
CA LYS A 69 13.27 19.77 24.70
C LYS A 69 12.60 21.14 24.48
N GLY A 70 11.27 21.12 24.33
CA GLY A 70 10.45 22.33 24.16
C GLY A 70 10.38 22.87 22.72
N GLU A 71 11.04 22.23 21.76
CA GLU A 71 10.85 22.50 20.33
C GLU A 71 9.61 21.75 19.83
N PHE A 72 8.89 22.35 18.89
CA PHE A 72 7.74 21.74 18.24
C PHE A 72 7.66 22.14 16.79
N THR A 73 7.00 21.33 15.97
CA THR A 73 6.85 21.57 14.53
C THR A 73 5.46 21.18 14.08
N PHE A 74 4.83 22.06 13.31
CA PHE A 74 3.67 21.77 12.47
C PHE A 74 4.13 21.74 11.02
N SER A 75 3.61 20.81 10.24
CA SER A 75 3.91 20.73 8.81
C SER A 75 2.73 20.23 8.02
N ALA A 76 2.70 20.67 6.77
CA ALA A 76 1.80 20.18 5.75
C ALA A 76 2.60 19.95 4.48
N ALA A 77 2.26 18.92 3.72
CA ALA A 77 2.77 18.72 2.37
C ALA A 77 1.64 18.48 1.38
N ILE A 78 1.93 18.67 0.11
CA ILE A 78 1.21 18.06 -1.01
C ILE A 78 2.20 17.07 -1.61
N SER A 79 1.82 15.80 -1.66
CA SER A 79 2.64 14.71 -2.18
C SER A 79 1.86 14.00 -3.28
N ASN A 80 2.44 13.95 -4.47
CA ASN A 80 1.90 13.23 -5.61
C ASN A 80 2.87 12.10 -6.01
N PHE A 81 2.34 10.89 -6.24
CA PHE A 81 3.14 9.71 -6.57
C PHE A 81 2.33 8.58 -7.19
N ASP A 82 2.99 7.77 -8.01
CA ASP A 82 2.38 6.63 -8.69
C ASP A 82 2.62 5.30 -7.98
N ARG A 83 1.64 4.41 -8.07
CA ARG A 83 1.68 3.03 -7.59
C ARG A 83 1.10 2.06 -8.61
N ASP A 84 1.61 0.85 -8.51
CA ASP A 84 1.23 -0.29 -9.35
C ASP A 84 0.76 -1.45 -8.47
N PRO A 85 -0.16 -2.31 -8.96
CA PRO A 85 -0.77 -2.31 -10.29
C PRO A 85 -1.90 -1.28 -10.46
N GLY A 86 -2.26 -0.99 -11.71
CA GLY A 86 -3.42 -0.16 -12.05
C GLY A 86 -3.11 1.26 -12.49
N ASN A 87 -1.83 1.59 -12.66
CA ASN A 87 -1.37 2.94 -13.03
C ASN A 87 -2.06 3.99 -12.14
N ALA A 88 -1.88 3.81 -10.83
CA ALA A 88 -2.62 4.51 -9.81
C ALA A 88 -1.84 5.73 -9.35
N ASP A 89 -2.46 6.91 -9.45
CA ASP A 89 -1.87 8.18 -9.06
C ASP A 89 -2.49 8.62 -7.72
N PHE A 90 -1.63 8.79 -6.72
CA PHE A 90 -1.97 9.20 -5.37
C PHE A 90 -1.62 10.68 -5.19
N THR A 91 -2.58 11.45 -4.71
CA THR A 91 -2.37 12.83 -4.26
C THR A 91 -2.80 12.95 -2.80
N GLU A 92 -1.85 13.22 -1.93
CA GLU A 92 -2.04 13.27 -0.49
C GLU A 92 -1.63 14.62 0.07
N ILE A 93 -2.40 15.12 1.05
CA ILE A 93 -2.07 16.28 1.86
C ILE A 93 -1.86 15.81 3.30
N PRO A 94 -0.68 15.26 3.63
CA PRO A 94 -0.36 14.88 4.99
C PRO A 94 -0.13 16.14 5.84
N VAL A 95 -0.72 16.15 7.04
CA VAL A 95 -0.50 17.15 8.06
C VAL A 95 0.01 16.48 9.33
N SER A 96 0.99 17.10 9.97
CA SER A 96 1.61 16.50 11.14
C SER A 96 2.02 17.52 12.18
N PHE A 97 2.10 17.03 13.41
CA PHE A 97 2.61 17.73 14.57
C PHE A 97 3.69 16.90 15.25
N GLN A 98 4.72 17.58 15.75
CA GLN A 98 5.82 16.97 16.49
C GLN A 98 6.21 17.83 17.68
N VAL A 99 6.67 17.18 18.74
CA VAL A 99 7.19 17.85 19.93
C VAL A 99 8.37 17.11 20.54
N GLY A 100 9.44 17.84 20.86
CA GLY A 100 10.59 17.33 21.61
C GLY A 100 10.31 17.33 23.11
N LEU A 101 10.14 16.15 23.70
CA LEU A 101 9.94 15.99 25.14
C LEU A 101 11.27 16.07 25.90
N THR A 102 12.31 15.50 25.29
CA THR A 102 13.69 15.60 25.77
C THR A 102 14.57 16.06 24.61
N ASN A 103 15.90 16.12 24.81
CA ASN A 103 16.79 16.35 23.69
C ASN A 103 16.89 15.13 22.76
N TYR A 104 16.48 13.95 23.22
CA TYR A 104 16.70 12.66 22.55
C TYR A 104 15.42 12.02 22.07
N PHE A 105 14.27 12.48 22.56
CA PHE A 105 12.97 11.86 22.33
C PHE A 105 11.96 12.90 21.88
N GLU A 106 11.35 12.63 20.74
CA GLU A 106 10.24 13.39 20.19
C GLU A 106 9.02 12.49 20.00
N LEU A 107 7.84 13.08 20.19
CA LEU A 107 6.57 12.48 19.82
C LEU A 107 6.06 13.12 18.54
N TYR A 108 5.28 12.35 17.80
CA TYR A 108 4.64 12.84 16.59
C TYR A 108 3.23 12.31 16.41
N PHE A 109 2.47 13.08 15.64
CA PHE A 109 1.16 12.74 15.11
C PHE A 109 1.10 13.15 13.63
N ASN A 110 0.51 12.30 12.79
CA ASN A 110 0.30 12.56 11.37
C ASN A 110 -1.09 12.06 10.95
N THR A 111 -1.76 12.78 10.06
CA THR A 111 -2.98 12.36 9.38
C THR A 111 -3.05 12.94 7.98
N ASP A 112 -3.77 12.25 7.09
CA ASP A 112 -4.01 12.74 5.73
C ASP A 112 -5.23 13.68 5.73
N ALA A 113 -4.99 14.99 5.71
CA ALA A 113 -6.07 15.99 5.63
C ALA A 113 -6.84 15.90 4.30
N TYR A 114 -6.19 15.38 3.27
CA TYR A 114 -6.81 15.01 2.00
C TYR A 114 -6.07 13.83 1.40
N ARG A 115 -6.82 12.91 0.79
CA ARG A 115 -6.29 11.83 -0.02
C ARG A 115 -7.16 11.65 -1.25
N GLY A 116 -6.56 11.78 -2.42
CA GLY A 116 -7.16 11.56 -3.73
C GLY A 116 -6.43 10.45 -4.46
N LEU A 117 -7.18 9.48 -5.00
CA LEU A 117 -6.64 8.40 -5.81
C LEU A 117 -7.30 8.42 -7.18
N LYS A 118 -6.47 8.33 -8.22
CA LYS A 118 -6.88 8.11 -9.60
C LYS A 118 -6.42 6.74 -10.05
N ILE A 119 -7.33 5.95 -10.60
CA ILE A 119 -7.00 4.67 -11.23
C ILE A 119 -7.14 4.84 -12.73
N ASN A 120 -6.01 4.82 -13.45
CA ASN A 120 -6.01 4.92 -14.91
C ASN A 120 -6.28 3.56 -15.58
N SER A 121 -5.99 2.44 -14.90
CA SER A 121 -6.19 1.08 -15.42
C SER A 121 -7.08 0.21 -14.52
N PRO A 122 -8.40 0.48 -14.40
CA PRO A 122 -9.33 -0.26 -13.54
C PRO A 122 -9.34 -1.78 -13.72
N ARG A 123 -9.11 -2.25 -14.95
CA ARG A 123 -9.11 -3.68 -15.31
C ARG A 123 -7.97 -4.46 -14.64
N ASN A 124 -6.91 -3.78 -14.22
CA ASN A 124 -5.81 -4.43 -13.51
C ASN A 124 -6.16 -4.68 -12.03
N LEU A 125 -7.26 -4.14 -11.50
CA LEU A 125 -7.59 -4.15 -10.07
C LEU A 125 -8.90 -4.90 -9.76
N SER A 126 -8.83 -5.84 -8.82
CA SER A 126 -9.90 -6.78 -8.48
C SER A 126 -11.14 -6.13 -7.88
N ALA A 127 -10.98 -5.02 -7.17
CA ALA A 127 -12.09 -4.34 -6.54
C ALA A 127 -13.12 -3.81 -7.57
N PHE A 128 -12.70 -3.54 -8.80
CA PHE A 128 -13.62 -3.21 -9.90
C PHE A 128 -14.47 -4.38 -10.40
N TYR A 129 -14.17 -5.60 -9.94
CA TYR A 129 -14.88 -6.83 -10.27
C TYR A 129 -15.83 -7.27 -9.15
N LEU A 130 -15.94 -6.48 -8.07
CA LEU A 130 -16.92 -6.67 -7.00
C LEU A 130 -18.35 -6.43 -7.51
N PRO A 131 -19.38 -7.06 -6.91
CA PRO A 131 -20.77 -6.99 -7.37
C PRO A 131 -21.39 -5.59 -7.40
N ASN A 132 -20.83 -4.61 -6.68
CA ASN A 132 -21.28 -3.21 -6.71
C ASN A 132 -20.43 -2.31 -7.63
N SER A 133 -19.41 -2.83 -8.31
CA SER A 133 -18.65 -2.05 -9.28
C SER A 133 -19.16 -2.27 -10.71
N ARG A 134 -19.12 -1.21 -11.52
CA ARG A 134 -19.60 -1.22 -12.91
C ARG A 134 -18.62 -0.50 -13.80
N ILE A 135 -18.13 -1.19 -14.84
CA ILE A 135 -17.30 -0.60 -15.88
C ILE A 135 -18.18 -0.45 -17.12
N GLY A 136 -18.44 0.79 -17.54
CA GLY A 136 -19.35 1.04 -18.66
C GLY A 136 -20.80 0.59 -18.41
N GLY A 137 -21.25 0.62 -17.15
CA GLY A 137 -22.62 0.24 -16.76
C GLY A 137 -22.87 -1.26 -16.59
N ILE A 138 -21.88 -2.11 -16.92
CA ILE A 138 -21.98 -3.58 -16.80
C ILE A 138 -21.02 -4.11 -15.73
N SER A 139 -21.35 -5.27 -15.15
CA SER A 139 -20.38 -6.01 -14.33
C SER A 139 -19.27 -6.54 -15.24
N PRO A 140 -17.99 -6.38 -14.89
CA PRO A 140 -16.91 -6.96 -15.67
C PRO A 140 -16.87 -8.48 -15.47
N ALA A 141 -16.21 -9.19 -16.40
CA ALA A 141 -16.01 -10.63 -16.29
C ALA A 141 -15.02 -10.92 -15.17
N ALA A 142 -15.28 -11.87 -14.27
CA ALA A 142 -14.45 -12.12 -13.09
C ALA A 142 -14.12 -13.61 -12.93
N ILE A 143 -13.06 -13.91 -12.19
CA ILE A 143 -12.78 -15.27 -11.71
C ILE A 143 -13.10 -15.30 -10.22
N VAL A 144 -14.07 -16.12 -9.83
CA VAL A 144 -14.54 -16.19 -8.43
C VAL A 144 -14.44 -17.61 -7.90
N LEU A 145 -14.31 -17.75 -6.59
CA LEU A 145 -14.58 -18.99 -5.89
C LEU A 145 -16.02 -19.42 -6.21
N ALA A 146 -16.22 -20.69 -6.56
CA ALA A 146 -17.54 -21.22 -6.87
C ALA A 146 -18.56 -20.88 -5.78
N PRO A 147 -19.76 -20.41 -6.13
CA PRO A 147 -20.88 -20.34 -5.20
C PRO A 147 -21.11 -21.70 -4.54
N GLN A 148 -21.71 -21.70 -3.36
CA GLN A 148 -22.07 -22.93 -2.67
C GLN A 148 -23.46 -22.80 -2.05
N GLY A 149 -24.36 -23.63 -2.53
CA GLY A 149 -25.68 -23.85 -1.95
C GLY A 149 -25.65 -24.84 -0.78
N PRO A 150 -26.84 -25.20 -0.26
CA PRO A 150 -26.96 -26.13 0.86
C PRO A 150 -26.35 -27.51 0.60
N THR A 151 -26.32 -27.92 -0.67
CA THR A 151 -25.62 -29.13 -1.11
C THR A 151 -24.36 -28.72 -1.88
N PRO A 152 -23.18 -29.33 -1.64
CA PRO A 152 -22.00 -29.02 -2.44
C PRO A 152 -22.23 -29.37 -3.92
N GLY A 153 -22.16 -28.35 -4.79
CA GLY A 153 -22.16 -28.57 -6.23
C GLY A 153 -20.85 -29.16 -6.75
N PRO A 154 -20.82 -29.67 -7.99
CA PRO A 154 -19.62 -30.27 -8.62
C PRO A 154 -18.40 -29.36 -8.69
N PHE A 155 -18.56 -28.05 -8.54
CA PHE A 155 -17.48 -27.05 -8.64
C PHE A 155 -17.09 -26.46 -7.27
N SER A 156 -17.59 -27.01 -6.17
CA SER A 156 -17.29 -26.52 -4.83
C SER A 156 -15.77 -26.43 -4.61
N GLY A 157 -15.30 -25.28 -4.09
CA GLY A 157 -13.87 -25.03 -3.86
C GLY A 157 -13.05 -24.64 -5.10
N GLN A 158 -13.64 -24.60 -6.29
CA GLN A 158 -12.92 -24.30 -7.53
C GLN A 158 -13.06 -22.84 -7.97
N ALA A 159 -12.14 -22.40 -8.82
CA ALA A 159 -12.21 -21.11 -9.49
C ALA A 159 -13.15 -21.21 -10.69
N VAL A 160 -14.12 -20.31 -10.77
CA VAL A 160 -15.18 -20.30 -11.79
C VAL A 160 -15.20 -18.97 -12.51
N TYR A 161 -15.31 -19.03 -13.83
CA TYR A 161 -15.46 -17.87 -14.69
C TYR A 161 -16.89 -17.33 -14.63
N ARG A 162 -17.02 -16.05 -14.30
CA ARG A 162 -18.26 -15.29 -14.36
C ARG A 162 -18.19 -14.30 -15.51
N PRO A 163 -18.96 -14.47 -16.60
CA PRO A 163 -18.91 -13.57 -17.75
C PRO A 163 -19.38 -12.15 -17.41
N ALA A 164 -18.91 -11.18 -18.19
CA ALA A 164 -19.34 -9.78 -18.07
C ALA A 164 -20.85 -9.65 -18.28
N GLY A 165 -21.49 -8.73 -17.55
CA GLY A 165 -22.93 -8.46 -17.62
C GLY A 165 -23.82 -9.50 -16.97
N THR A 166 -23.27 -10.61 -16.44
CA THR A 166 -24.08 -11.69 -15.85
C THR A 166 -24.33 -11.55 -14.36
N ALA A 167 -23.61 -10.65 -13.68
CA ALA A 167 -23.79 -10.35 -12.26
C ALA A 167 -24.62 -9.05 -12.09
N PRO A 168 -25.78 -9.09 -11.39
CA PRO A 168 -26.56 -7.91 -11.06
C PRO A 168 -25.88 -7.07 -9.97
N PHE A 169 -26.42 -5.88 -9.68
CA PHE A 169 -25.83 -5.00 -8.67
C PHE A 169 -26.22 -5.52 -7.30
N VAL A 170 -25.23 -5.72 -6.44
CA VAL A 170 -25.46 -6.15 -5.06
C VAL A 170 -24.64 -5.22 -4.17
N GLN A 171 -25.28 -4.59 -3.20
CA GLN A 171 -24.63 -3.74 -2.21
C GLN A 171 -23.87 -4.59 -1.17
N PHE A 172 -22.75 -4.08 -0.66
CA PHE A 172 -22.06 -4.69 0.49
C PHE A 172 -23.03 -4.83 1.68
N PRO A 173 -23.08 -5.97 2.41
CA PRO A 173 -22.07 -7.06 2.49
C PRO A 173 -22.13 -8.15 1.41
N TYR A 174 -22.96 -7.99 0.37
CA TYR A 174 -23.14 -8.92 -0.76
C TYR A 174 -23.77 -10.28 -0.47
N ILE A 175 -23.57 -10.83 0.73
CA ILE A 175 -24.04 -12.15 1.14
C ILE A 175 -25.55 -12.29 0.94
N GLY A 176 -25.98 -13.40 0.35
CA GLY A 176 -27.39 -13.66 0.00
C GLY A 176 -27.86 -12.96 -1.28
N GLY A 177 -27.09 -12.03 -1.84
CA GLY A 177 -27.33 -11.45 -3.15
C GLY A 177 -27.04 -12.45 -4.28
N SER A 178 -27.40 -12.10 -5.52
CA SER A 178 -27.12 -12.97 -6.67
C SER A 178 -25.63 -13.01 -7.00
N ALA A 179 -25.08 -14.22 -7.18
CA ALA A 179 -23.70 -14.43 -7.65
C ALA A 179 -23.57 -14.33 -9.17
N GLY A 180 -24.69 -14.14 -9.88
CA GLY A 180 -24.79 -14.03 -11.33
C GLY A 180 -25.32 -15.28 -12.02
N SER A 181 -25.61 -15.15 -13.31
CA SER A 181 -26.10 -16.27 -14.13
C SER A 181 -24.98 -17.15 -14.71
N PHE A 182 -23.72 -16.72 -14.59
CA PHE A 182 -22.55 -17.44 -15.14
C PHE A 182 -22.64 -17.71 -16.65
N GLY A 183 -23.33 -16.82 -17.39
CA GLY A 183 -23.55 -16.95 -18.84
C GLY A 183 -24.72 -17.85 -19.21
N LEU A 184 -25.42 -18.42 -18.24
CA LEU A 184 -26.61 -19.22 -18.47
C LEU A 184 -27.83 -18.33 -18.66
N THR A 185 -28.72 -18.75 -19.54
CA THR A 185 -30.00 -18.11 -19.82
C THR A 185 -31.14 -19.12 -19.66
N PRO A 186 -32.34 -18.67 -19.25
CA PRO A 186 -33.50 -19.56 -19.13
C PRO A 186 -33.71 -20.40 -20.42
N PRO A 187 -34.03 -21.70 -20.28
CA PRO A 187 -34.43 -22.40 -19.07
C PRO A 187 -33.27 -22.91 -18.17
N PHE A 188 -32.01 -22.61 -18.50
CA PHE A 188 -30.83 -23.00 -17.71
C PHE A 188 -30.51 -21.94 -16.67
N PHE A 189 -30.38 -22.36 -15.42
CA PHE A 189 -30.07 -21.47 -14.30
C PHE A 189 -28.79 -21.92 -13.60
N SER A 190 -28.05 -20.97 -13.02
CA SER A 190 -26.77 -21.26 -12.37
C SER A 190 -26.90 -22.01 -11.05
N GLY A 191 -28.03 -21.90 -10.35
CA GLY A 191 -28.22 -22.45 -9.02
C GLY A 191 -27.92 -23.95 -8.92
N PRO A 192 -28.53 -24.81 -9.75
CA PRO A 192 -28.28 -26.25 -9.72
C PRO A 192 -26.82 -26.66 -9.87
N LEU A 193 -26.02 -25.91 -10.64
CA LEU A 193 -24.58 -26.18 -10.81
C LEU A 193 -23.77 -25.98 -9.54
N PHE A 194 -24.30 -25.18 -8.61
CA PHE A 194 -23.66 -24.84 -7.35
C PHE A 194 -24.44 -25.37 -6.14
N GLY A 195 -25.39 -26.28 -6.39
CA GLY A 195 -26.16 -26.98 -5.36
C GLY A 195 -27.28 -26.16 -4.71
N PHE A 196 -27.81 -25.17 -5.44
CA PHE A 196 -29.07 -24.49 -5.13
C PHE A 196 -30.25 -25.16 -5.88
N PRO A 197 -31.51 -24.90 -5.49
CA PRO A 197 -32.70 -25.51 -6.12
C PRO A 197 -32.81 -25.26 -7.62
N ALA A 198 -33.50 -26.17 -8.33
CA ALA A 198 -33.86 -26.01 -9.74
C ALA A 198 -34.63 -24.71 -10.00
N GLY A 199 -34.39 -24.07 -11.14
CA GLY A 199 -35.05 -22.82 -11.52
C GLY A 199 -34.50 -21.56 -10.82
N THR A 200 -33.45 -21.68 -10.01
CA THR A 200 -32.86 -20.55 -9.28
C THR A 200 -31.46 -20.22 -9.80
N ASN A 201 -31.06 -18.95 -9.71
CA ASN A 201 -29.66 -18.56 -9.90
C ASN A 201 -28.89 -18.72 -8.59
N ALA A 202 -27.59 -18.94 -8.71
CA ALA A 202 -26.69 -19.04 -7.57
C ALA A 202 -26.65 -17.73 -6.77
N LEU A 203 -26.58 -17.87 -5.46
CA LEU A 203 -26.43 -16.75 -4.53
C LEU A 203 -24.99 -16.70 -4.02
N ILE A 204 -24.58 -15.51 -3.56
CA ILE A 204 -23.33 -15.30 -2.84
C ILE A 204 -23.48 -15.98 -1.48
N GLY A 205 -22.67 -16.99 -1.25
CA GLY A 205 -22.73 -17.82 -0.05
C GLY A 205 -22.15 -17.10 1.17
N PRO A 206 -22.43 -17.59 2.40
CA PRO A 206 -21.83 -17.03 3.60
C PRO A 206 -20.30 -17.15 3.56
N PRO A 207 -19.57 -16.19 4.18
CA PRO A 207 -18.13 -16.30 4.34
C PRO A 207 -17.76 -17.56 5.14
N ARG A 208 -16.57 -18.09 4.90
CA ARG A 208 -16.07 -19.28 5.58
C ARG A 208 -14.63 -19.10 6.00
N ALA A 209 -14.35 -19.48 7.25
CA ALA A 209 -13.00 -19.53 7.76
C ALA A 209 -12.15 -20.43 6.85
N SER A 210 -11.07 -19.88 6.29
CA SER A 210 -10.18 -20.67 5.40
C SER A 210 -9.15 -21.47 6.20
N GLY A 211 -8.89 -21.08 7.45
CA GLY A 211 -7.75 -21.57 8.24
C GLY A 211 -6.39 -21.00 7.80
N GLY A 212 -6.36 -20.18 6.76
CA GLY A 212 -5.21 -19.37 6.32
C GLY A 212 -5.38 -17.89 6.68
N GLY A 213 -4.64 -17.01 5.99
CA GLY A 213 -4.64 -15.57 6.25
C GLY A 213 -5.98 -14.88 6.03
N ALA A 214 -6.55 -14.98 4.82
CA ALA A 214 -7.86 -14.41 4.49
C ALA A 214 -8.95 -15.49 4.34
N ASP A 215 -10.20 -15.11 4.64
CA ASP A 215 -11.34 -16.01 4.59
C ASP A 215 -11.89 -16.20 3.18
N LEU A 216 -12.67 -17.26 2.98
CA LEU A 216 -13.26 -17.62 1.70
C LEU A 216 -14.64 -16.96 1.53
N PHE A 217 -14.88 -16.38 0.35
CA PHE A 217 -16.15 -15.72 0.00
C PHE A 217 -16.78 -16.38 -1.24
N PRO A 218 -17.60 -17.44 -1.09
CA PRO A 218 -18.16 -18.22 -2.20
C PRO A 218 -19.06 -17.40 -3.12
N GLY A 219 -18.78 -17.44 -4.42
CA GLY A 219 -19.49 -16.66 -5.44
C GLY A 219 -19.00 -15.21 -5.59
N LEU A 220 -17.96 -14.82 -4.84
CA LEU A 220 -17.49 -13.44 -4.76
C LEU A 220 -15.97 -13.32 -4.88
N GLY A 221 -15.22 -13.92 -3.95
CA GLY A 221 -13.79 -13.73 -3.78
C GLY A 221 -12.92 -14.75 -4.52
N SER A 222 -11.63 -14.76 -4.26
CA SER A 222 -10.68 -15.70 -4.86
C SER A 222 -10.70 -17.07 -4.17
N VAL A 223 -10.19 -18.10 -4.87
CA VAL A 223 -9.94 -19.42 -4.29
C VAL A 223 -8.81 -19.42 -3.25
N TYR A 224 -7.96 -18.39 -3.23
CA TYR A 224 -6.88 -18.23 -2.25
C TYR A 224 -7.32 -17.51 -0.97
N GLY A 225 -8.63 -17.28 -0.79
CA GLY A 225 -9.16 -16.39 0.23
C GLY A 225 -9.26 -14.95 -0.27
N SER A 226 -9.78 -14.08 0.60
CA SER A 226 -10.18 -12.69 0.34
C SER A 226 -11.51 -12.53 -0.38
N ILE A 227 -12.18 -11.39 -0.10
CA ILE A 227 -13.37 -10.92 -0.81
C ILE A 227 -13.07 -10.48 -2.25
N LEU A 228 -11.79 -10.23 -2.58
CA LEU A 228 -11.38 -9.77 -3.90
C LEU A 228 -11.32 -10.95 -4.89
N PRO A 229 -11.98 -10.84 -6.06
CA PRO A 229 -11.93 -11.87 -7.11
C PRO A 229 -10.61 -11.83 -7.90
N GLY A 230 -10.35 -12.86 -8.71
CA GLY A 230 -9.34 -12.80 -9.76
C GLY A 230 -9.81 -11.93 -10.94
N VAL A 231 -8.85 -11.33 -11.65
CA VAL A 231 -9.16 -10.42 -12.77
C VAL A 231 -9.21 -11.16 -14.11
N VAL A 232 -10.07 -10.68 -15.01
CA VAL A 232 -10.11 -11.12 -16.41
C VAL A 232 -9.73 -9.94 -17.29
N LEU A 233 -8.64 -10.10 -18.03
CA LEU A 233 -8.05 -9.06 -18.89
C LEU A 233 -8.52 -9.20 -20.34
N GLN A 234 -8.72 -10.44 -20.78
CA GLN A 234 -9.20 -10.74 -22.12
C GLN A 234 -10.13 -11.95 -22.12
N THR A 235 -11.15 -11.86 -22.96
CA THR A 235 -12.13 -12.91 -23.23
C THR A 235 -12.23 -13.15 -24.72
N ILE A 236 -12.69 -14.33 -25.10
CA ILE A 236 -13.11 -14.67 -26.47
C ILE A 236 -14.61 -14.95 -26.49
N THR A 237 -15.27 -14.62 -27.59
CA THR A 237 -16.66 -15.00 -27.84
C THR A 237 -16.70 -16.47 -28.25
N LEU A 238 -17.55 -17.24 -27.57
CA LEU A 238 -17.83 -18.63 -27.93
C LEU A 238 -18.92 -18.65 -28.99
N GLN A 239 -18.79 -19.53 -29.98
CA GLN A 239 -19.77 -19.70 -31.05
C GLN A 239 -20.61 -20.96 -30.84
N SER A 240 -21.89 -20.90 -31.21
CA SER A 240 -22.77 -22.06 -31.30
C SER A 240 -22.40 -22.91 -32.52
N PRO A 241 -22.93 -24.14 -32.65
CA PRO A 241 -22.82 -24.95 -33.87
C PRO A 241 -23.32 -24.25 -35.13
N THR A 242 -24.19 -23.23 -34.99
CA THR A 242 -24.71 -22.40 -36.09
C THR A 242 -23.88 -21.14 -36.36
N GLY A 243 -22.73 -20.98 -35.69
CA GLY A 243 -21.84 -19.82 -35.84
C GLY A 243 -22.30 -18.55 -35.10
N ALA A 244 -23.43 -18.59 -34.39
CA ALA A 244 -23.94 -17.45 -33.62
C ALA A 244 -23.20 -17.31 -32.27
N PRO A 245 -23.08 -16.10 -31.69
CA PRO A 245 -22.52 -15.92 -30.36
C PRO A 245 -23.31 -16.71 -29.29
N ALA A 246 -22.63 -17.59 -28.56
CA ALA A 246 -23.21 -18.49 -27.55
C ALA A 246 -22.72 -18.22 -26.13
N GLY A 247 -21.73 -17.32 -25.95
CA GLY A 247 -21.19 -16.98 -24.63
C GLY A 247 -19.80 -16.37 -24.74
N SER A 248 -19.06 -16.39 -23.63
CA SER A 248 -17.64 -16.01 -23.62
C SER A 248 -16.83 -16.94 -22.73
N ALA A 249 -15.52 -17.00 -23.00
CA ALA A 249 -14.55 -17.68 -22.16
C ALA A 249 -13.34 -16.78 -21.93
N PRO A 250 -12.64 -16.89 -20.79
CA PRO A 250 -11.47 -16.10 -20.51
C PRO A 250 -10.24 -16.67 -21.25
N THR A 251 -9.43 -15.78 -21.82
CA THR A 251 -8.16 -16.14 -22.49
C THR A 251 -6.96 -15.64 -21.71
N VAL A 252 -7.11 -14.52 -20.99
CA VAL A 252 -6.08 -13.96 -20.09
C VAL A 252 -6.75 -13.55 -18.79
N PHE A 253 -6.34 -14.20 -17.70
CA PHE A 253 -6.96 -14.03 -16.39
C PHE A 253 -6.01 -14.50 -15.27
N THR A 254 -6.34 -14.10 -14.04
CA THR A 254 -5.69 -14.56 -12.82
C THR A 254 -6.71 -15.23 -11.91
N THR A 255 -6.28 -16.22 -11.14
CA THR A 255 -7.11 -16.83 -10.07
C THR A 255 -6.88 -16.13 -8.73
N ALA A 256 -5.65 -15.69 -8.46
CA ALA A 256 -5.33 -14.78 -7.38
C ALA A 256 -5.84 -13.36 -7.67
N PRO A 257 -6.24 -12.59 -6.64
CA PRO A 257 -6.63 -11.20 -6.84
C PRO A 257 -5.42 -10.35 -7.20
N SER A 258 -5.65 -9.24 -7.89
CA SER A 258 -4.73 -8.13 -8.09
C SER A 258 -5.22 -6.87 -7.35
N TYR A 259 -4.39 -6.24 -6.54
CA TYR A 259 -4.79 -5.08 -5.73
C TYR A 259 -3.61 -4.18 -5.35
N LEU A 260 -3.92 -2.94 -4.97
CA LEU A 260 -2.96 -2.00 -4.36
C LEU A 260 -2.95 -2.18 -2.85
N ALA A 261 -1.79 -2.41 -2.23
CA ALA A 261 -1.74 -2.56 -0.77
C ALA A 261 -2.18 -1.30 -0.02
N ASP A 262 -1.91 -0.12 -0.60
CA ASP A 262 -2.27 1.20 -0.05
C ASP A 262 -3.78 1.54 -0.12
N ALA A 263 -4.53 0.83 -0.98
CA ALA A 263 -5.96 1.02 -1.21
C ALA A 263 -6.61 -0.20 -1.91
N PRO A 264 -6.69 -1.36 -1.23
CA PRO A 264 -6.98 -2.64 -1.89
C PRO A 264 -8.41 -2.77 -2.41
N PHE A 265 -9.34 -2.01 -1.84
CA PHE A 265 -10.76 -2.04 -2.21
C PHE A 265 -11.17 -0.94 -3.18
N MET A 266 -10.24 -0.11 -3.67
CA MET A 266 -10.52 0.99 -4.60
C MET A 266 -11.25 0.47 -5.85
N ASN A 267 -12.52 0.84 -6.04
CA ASN A 267 -13.36 0.34 -7.14
C ASN A 267 -13.94 1.43 -8.05
N ARG A 268 -13.37 2.63 -7.97
CA ARG A 268 -13.74 3.81 -8.75
C ARG A 268 -12.51 4.34 -9.45
N THR A 269 -12.68 4.92 -10.63
CA THR A 269 -11.57 5.54 -11.37
C THR A 269 -11.03 6.79 -10.67
N TRP A 270 -11.84 7.41 -9.81
CA TRP A 270 -11.44 8.53 -8.97
C TRP A 270 -12.13 8.42 -7.60
N GLY A 271 -11.34 8.50 -6.55
CA GLY A 271 -11.78 8.47 -5.16
C GLY A 271 -11.14 9.60 -4.36
N THR A 272 -11.88 10.18 -3.42
CA THR A 272 -11.35 11.16 -2.48
C THR A 272 -11.85 10.87 -1.08
N SER A 273 -10.99 11.18 -0.11
CA SER A 273 -11.25 11.06 1.32
C SER A 273 -10.44 12.11 2.09
N ALA A 274 -10.72 12.23 3.37
CA ALA A 274 -9.99 13.09 4.30
C ALA A 274 -10.08 12.47 5.69
N PHE A 275 -9.02 12.62 6.48
CA PHE A 275 -8.95 12.17 7.87
C PHE A 275 -9.34 10.70 8.05
N SER A 276 -8.85 9.84 7.14
CA SER A 276 -9.08 8.39 7.15
C SER A 276 -7.98 7.64 7.88
N THR A 277 -6.73 8.11 7.77
CA THR A 277 -5.56 7.47 8.37
C THR A 277 -4.94 8.39 9.41
N PHE A 278 -4.59 7.82 10.56
CA PHE A 278 -3.96 8.52 11.68
C PHE A 278 -2.75 7.72 12.14
N THR A 279 -1.64 8.39 12.38
CA THR A 279 -0.43 7.76 12.93
C THR A 279 0.05 8.55 14.13
N VAL A 280 0.29 7.86 15.25
CA VAL A 280 0.94 8.42 16.43
C VAL A 280 2.21 7.63 16.72
N GLY A 281 3.27 8.29 17.17
CA GLY A 281 4.50 7.59 17.50
C GLY A 281 5.54 8.46 18.17
N GLY A 282 6.73 7.89 18.32
CA GLY A 282 7.88 8.55 18.87
C GLY A 282 9.17 8.12 18.20
N LYS A 283 10.11 9.06 18.14
CA LYS A 283 11.46 8.87 17.64
C LYS A 283 12.43 9.09 18.78
N TRP A 284 13.26 8.09 19.04
CA TRP A 284 14.25 8.08 20.12
C TRP A 284 15.65 7.93 19.57
N ARG A 285 16.45 8.99 19.70
CA ARG A 285 17.87 9.01 19.40
C ARG A 285 18.68 8.54 20.62
N TRP A 286 19.65 7.66 20.41
CA TRP A 286 20.51 7.13 21.46
C TRP A 286 21.86 7.83 21.55
N THR A 287 22.29 8.50 20.48
CA THR A 287 23.54 9.28 20.48
C THR A 287 23.30 10.73 20.91
N ASN A 288 24.33 11.39 21.44
CA ASN A 288 24.29 12.83 21.71
C ASN A 288 23.82 13.61 20.46
N VAL A 289 22.87 14.53 20.61
CA VAL A 289 22.32 15.38 19.53
C VAL A 289 23.37 16.23 18.80
N ASN A 290 24.50 16.49 19.45
CA ASN A 290 25.62 17.22 18.87
C ASN A 290 26.68 16.29 18.25
N ASN A 291 26.55 14.97 18.43
CA ASN A 291 27.44 13.99 17.80
C ASN A 291 27.23 14.03 16.27
N PRO A 292 28.31 14.04 15.46
CA PRO A 292 28.20 13.92 14.01
C PRO A 292 27.48 12.65 13.54
N ILE A 293 27.37 11.64 14.40
CA ILE A 293 26.65 10.40 14.15
C ILE A 293 25.35 10.38 14.94
N GLY A 294 24.25 10.13 14.24
CA GLY A 294 22.93 9.84 14.77
C GLY A 294 22.56 8.38 14.66
N PHE A 295 22.01 7.82 15.73
CA PHE A 295 21.40 6.49 15.68
C PHE A 295 20.25 6.41 16.67
N GLY A 296 19.21 5.67 16.30
CA GLY A 296 18.04 5.48 17.14
C GLY A 296 16.95 4.65 16.50
N ILE A 297 15.80 4.67 17.16
CA ILE A 297 14.60 3.93 16.78
C ILE A 297 13.41 4.86 16.63
N ASN A 298 12.52 4.52 15.71
CA ASN A 298 11.21 5.10 15.50
C ASN A 298 10.16 4.02 15.73
N ALA A 299 9.15 4.32 16.53
CA ALA A 299 8.02 3.41 16.74
C ALA A 299 6.71 4.19 16.65
N GLY A 300 5.70 3.59 16.06
CA GLY A 300 4.39 4.20 15.89
C GLY A 300 3.27 3.19 15.76
N TYR A 301 2.06 3.70 15.88
CA TYR A 301 0.82 2.97 15.69
C TYR A 301 -0.07 3.76 14.73
N ARG A 302 -0.55 3.09 13.70
CA ARG A 302 -1.43 3.66 12.68
C ARG A 302 -2.82 3.07 12.83
N PHE A 303 -3.84 3.91 12.83
CA PHE A 303 -5.23 3.49 12.91
C PHE A 303 -6.07 4.21 11.87
N TYR A 304 -7.23 3.61 11.59
CA TYR A 304 -8.08 3.98 10.48
C TYR A 304 -9.48 4.38 10.97
N ALA A 305 -10.06 5.42 10.38
CA ALA A 305 -11.44 5.80 10.65
C ALA A 305 -12.45 5.03 9.78
N ASP A 306 -11.98 4.41 8.69
CA ASP A 306 -12.78 3.59 7.80
C ASP A 306 -12.49 2.09 8.02
N THR A 307 -13.55 1.35 8.32
CA THR A 307 -13.53 -0.11 8.50
C THR A 307 -14.57 -0.78 7.59
N ALA A 308 -14.48 -2.11 7.42
CA ALA A 308 -15.44 -2.88 6.63
C ALA A 308 -16.62 -3.42 7.45
N ASP A 309 -16.93 -2.82 8.61
CA ASP A 309 -18.01 -3.27 9.51
C ASP A 309 -19.42 -2.96 8.98
N GLY A 310 -19.51 -2.20 7.89
CA GLY A 310 -20.78 -1.89 7.26
C GLY A 310 -20.63 -1.24 5.90
N ALA A 311 -21.76 -1.07 5.21
CA ALA A 311 -21.80 -0.53 3.85
C ALA A 311 -21.19 0.89 3.75
N GLY A 312 -21.36 1.72 4.79
CA GLY A 312 -20.81 3.08 4.81
C GLY A 312 -19.27 3.09 4.87
N GLY A 313 -18.68 2.32 5.79
CA GLY A 313 -17.24 2.21 5.94
C GLY A 313 -16.57 1.51 4.75
N PHE A 314 -17.17 0.41 4.27
CA PHE A 314 -16.68 -0.27 3.07
C PHE A 314 -16.77 0.63 1.82
N ASN A 315 -17.76 1.52 1.74
CA ASN A 315 -17.83 2.52 0.67
C ASN A 315 -16.70 3.57 0.74
N GLN A 316 -16.18 3.88 1.93
CA GLN A 316 -14.98 4.72 2.08
C GLN A 316 -13.72 3.98 1.62
N LEU A 317 -13.59 2.69 1.98
CA LEU A 317 -12.52 1.83 1.47
C LEU A 317 -12.55 1.74 -0.07
N GLN A 318 -13.76 1.67 -0.64
CA GLN A 318 -13.99 1.68 -2.08
C GLN A 318 -13.71 3.03 -2.77
N ARG A 319 -13.57 4.11 -1.99
CA ARG A 319 -13.07 5.42 -2.43
C ARG A 319 -11.55 5.56 -2.23
N GLY A 320 -10.87 4.52 -1.75
CA GLY A 320 -9.43 4.54 -1.50
C GLY A 320 -9.06 5.34 -0.25
N ALA A 321 -9.97 5.41 0.73
CA ALA A 321 -9.74 6.19 1.95
C ALA A 321 -8.54 5.67 2.75
N SER A 322 -8.46 4.37 2.94
CA SER A 322 -7.32 3.72 3.57
C SER A 322 -7.17 2.26 3.08
N PRO A 323 -6.10 1.56 3.51
CA PRO A 323 -6.00 0.11 3.40
C PRO A 323 -7.06 -0.69 4.16
N GLY A 324 -7.68 -0.13 5.21
CA GLY A 324 -8.80 -0.73 5.96
C GLY A 324 -8.46 -1.70 7.09
N GLY A 325 -7.31 -1.57 7.75
CA GLY A 325 -6.93 -2.47 8.85
C GLY A 325 -7.83 -2.32 10.09
N ASN A 326 -8.34 -3.43 10.64
CA ASN A 326 -9.29 -3.35 11.77
C ASN A 326 -8.60 -2.94 13.09
N ARG A 327 -7.51 -3.65 13.45
CA ARG A 327 -6.77 -3.42 14.70
C ARG A 327 -5.66 -2.36 14.61
N GLY A 328 -5.52 -1.68 13.48
CA GLY A 328 -4.42 -0.76 13.21
C GLY A 328 -3.06 -1.46 12.99
N ASP A 329 -2.08 -0.70 12.50
CA ASP A 329 -0.76 -1.18 12.12
C ASP A 329 0.29 -0.77 13.14
N PHE A 330 1.27 -1.64 13.37
CA PHE A 330 2.44 -1.34 14.18
C PHE A 330 3.62 -1.00 13.28
N ILE A 331 4.28 0.12 13.56
CA ILE A 331 5.40 0.64 12.79
C ILE A 331 6.62 0.63 13.69
N VAL A 332 7.70 -0.03 13.28
CA VAL A 332 9.01 0.09 13.95
C VAL A 332 10.09 0.24 12.90
N GLY A 333 11.03 1.15 13.12
CA GLY A 333 12.20 1.27 12.28
C GLY A 333 13.39 1.83 13.00
N MET A 334 14.56 1.56 12.47
CA MET A 334 15.82 2.15 12.90
C MET A 334 16.23 3.24 11.93
N PHE A 335 16.86 4.28 12.46
CA PHE A 335 17.48 5.32 11.67
C PHE A 335 18.94 5.49 12.08
N ALA A 336 19.79 5.70 11.09
CA ALA A 336 21.18 6.08 11.25
C ALA A 336 21.47 7.33 10.42
N ASP A 337 22.40 8.14 10.89
CA ASP A 337 22.80 9.39 10.27
C ASP A 337 24.27 9.64 10.54
N ALA A 338 24.97 10.18 9.56
CA ALA A 338 26.38 10.52 9.69
C ALA A 338 26.67 11.82 8.94
N ARG A 339 27.30 12.75 9.64
CA ARG A 339 27.90 13.94 9.05
C ARG A 339 29.25 13.56 8.44
N LEU A 340 29.27 13.37 7.14
CA LEU A 340 30.48 13.01 6.39
C LEU A 340 31.41 14.21 6.21
N ALA A 341 30.83 15.41 6.07
CA ALA A 341 31.58 16.66 5.94
C ALA A 341 30.78 17.84 6.53
N LYS A 342 31.38 19.03 6.55
CA LYS A 342 30.63 20.24 6.96
C LYS A 342 29.38 20.49 6.10
N TRP A 343 29.43 20.04 4.84
CA TRP A 343 28.47 20.29 3.77
C TRP A 343 27.77 19.01 3.23
N VAL A 344 27.92 17.86 3.91
CA VAL A 344 27.22 16.61 3.56
C VAL A 344 26.78 15.88 4.82
N ASN A 345 25.51 15.49 4.89
CA ASN A 345 25.03 14.45 5.80
C ASN A 345 24.42 13.30 5.00
N PHE A 346 24.55 12.11 5.55
CA PHE A 346 24.01 10.87 5.00
C PHE A 346 23.09 10.25 6.04
N SER A 347 21.86 9.93 5.65
CA SER A 347 20.87 9.26 6.50
C SER A 347 20.44 7.94 5.88
N ALA A 348 20.17 6.93 6.71
CA ALA A 348 19.71 5.62 6.29
C ALA A 348 18.64 5.10 7.25
N ASN A 349 17.64 4.41 6.73
CA ASN A 349 16.56 3.83 7.51
C ASN A 349 16.28 2.39 7.10
N VAL A 350 15.86 1.60 8.08
CA VAL A 350 15.24 0.28 7.87
C VAL A 350 14.01 0.23 8.77
N GLY A 351 12.85 -0.07 8.18
CA GLY A 351 11.57 -0.13 8.89
C GLY A 351 10.83 -1.43 8.58
N TYR A 352 10.01 -1.85 9.53
CA TYR A 352 9.04 -2.93 9.37
C TYR A 352 7.67 -2.43 9.83
N HIS A 353 6.65 -2.60 8.99
CA HIS A 353 5.26 -2.38 9.36
C HIS A 353 4.55 -3.73 9.46
N TRP A 354 3.99 -4.01 10.63
CA TRP A 354 3.03 -5.08 10.80
C TRP A 354 1.65 -4.54 10.48
N ASN A 355 1.11 -4.97 9.36
CA ASN A 355 -0.16 -4.46 8.85
C ASN A 355 -1.30 -5.34 9.35
N ALA A 356 -2.33 -4.74 9.94
CA ALA A 356 -3.50 -5.49 10.36
C ALA A 356 -4.36 -5.91 9.17
N ASP A 357 -4.93 -7.11 9.29
CA ASP A 357 -5.96 -7.62 8.39
C ASP A 357 -7.15 -6.67 8.29
N VAL A 358 -7.75 -6.68 7.11
CA VAL A 358 -9.04 -6.03 6.87
C VAL A 358 -10.12 -7.03 7.24
N LYS A 359 -10.92 -6.66 8.22
CA LYS A 359 -12.03 -7.48 8.71
C LYS A 359 -13.35 -6.73 8.60
N GLY A 360 -14.43 -7.50 8.55
CA GLY A 360 -15.78 -6.97 8.50
C GLY A 360 -16.78 -7.95 9.10
N GLU A 361 -17.87 -7.38 9.59
CA GLU A 361 -18.93 -8.13 10.25
C GLU A 361 -19.93 -8.68 9.21
N PHE A 362 -20.16 -9.98 9.25
CA PHE A 362 -21.13 -10.67 8.40
C PHE A 362 -22.08 -11.51 9.27
N PRO A 363 -23.21 -11.98 8.71
CA PRO A 363 -24.01 -12.99 9.39
C PRO A 363 -23.15 -14.22 9.75
N GLY A 364 -23.00 -14.49 11.05
CA GLY A 364 -22.15 -15.56 11.56
C GLY A 364 -20.84 -15.11 12.21
N GLY A 365 -20.51 -13.81 12.18
CA GLY A 365 -19.40 -13.20 12.93
C GLY A 365 -18.47 -12.34 12.06
N GLU A 366 -17.31 -12.02 12.64
CA GLU A 366 -16.23 -11.29 11.98
C GLU A 366 -15.43 -12.21 11.06
N PHE A 367 -15.18 -11.77 9.82
CA PHE A 367 -14.37 -12.49 8.84
C PHE A 367 -13.27 -11.59 8.26
N THR A 368 -12.14 -12.19 7.88
CA THR A 368 -11.03 -11.50 7.23
C THR A 368 -11.28 -11.35 5.73
N LEU A 369 -11.57 -10.12 5.28
CA LEU A 369 -11.80 -9.77 3.87
C LEU A 369 -10.50 -9.77 3.07
N LEU A 370 -9.39 -9.39 3.71
CA LEU A 370 -8.08 -9.31 3.07
C LEU A 370 -7.00 -9.36 4.15
N ASP A 371 -6.14 -10.36 4.05
CA ASP A 371 -4.87 -10.42 4.76
C ASP A 371 -3.85 -9.57 3.98
N ARG A 372 -3.42 -8.48 4.61
CA ARG A 372 -2.56 -7.46 3.99
C ARG A 372 -1.09 -7.85 4.12
N PRO A 373 -0.25 -7.56 3.12
CA PRO A 373 1.19 -7.70 3.29
C PRO A 373 1.71 -6.83 4.43
N ASP A 374 2.64 -7.38 5.21
CA ASP A 374 3.57 -6.57 6.00
C ASP A 374 4.52 -5.79 5.06
N GLU A 375 5.12 -4.71 5.54
CA GLU A 375 6.01 -3.87 4.74
C GLU A 375 7.41 -3.83 5.34
N LEU A 376 8.41 -4.15 4.52
CA LEU A 376 9.82 -3.90 4.81
C LEU A 376 10.26 -2.67 4.03
N LEU A 377 10.64 -1.62 4.76
CA LEU A 377 11.05 -0.35 4.21
C LEU A 377 12.56 -0.18 4.35
N THR A 378 13.19 0.27 3.28
CA THR A 378 14.58 0.69 3.30
C THR A 378 14.70 2.03 2.58
N ALA A 379 15.48 2.94 3.15
CA ALA A 379 15.69 4.22 2.52
C ALA A 379 17.07 4.78 2.85
N VAL A 380 17.61 5.56 1.93
CA VAL A 380 18.85 6.32 2.10
C VAL A 380 18.61 7.74 1.60
N GLY A 381 19.23 8.71 2.27
CA GLY A 381 19.13 10.13 1.95
C GLY A 381 20.47 10.81 2.10
N VAL A 382 20.72 11.80 1.26
CA VAL A 382 21.88 12.69 1.34
C VAL A 382 21.38 14.12 1.27
N ASP A 383 21.84 14.94 2.20
CA ASP A 383 21.56 16.37 2.19
C ASP A 383 22.83 17.22 2.24
N PHE A 384 22.74 18.36 1.57
CA PHE A 384 23.86 19.27 1.36
C PHE A 384 23.53 20.62 2.00
N PRO A 385 23.84 20.85 3.29
CA PRO A 385 23.60 22.13 3.94
C PRO A 385 24.59 23.20 3.44
N VAL A 386 24.30 23.78 2.26
CA VAL A 386 25.12 24.81 1.61
C VAL A 386 25.27 26.02 2.51
N ASN A 387 24.16 26.46 3.11
CA ASN A 387 24.13 27.49 4.14
C ASN A 387 22.87 27.32 5.02
N ARG A 388 22.65 28.24 5.96
CA ARG A 388 21.48 28.20 6.86
C ARG A 388 20.13 28.41 6.19
N TYR A 389 20.11 28.83 4.93
CA TYR A 389 18.91 29.17 4.15
C TYR A 389 18.59 28.15 3.06
N PHE A 390 19.55 27.34 2.61
CA PHE A 390 19.39 26.50 1.43
C PHE A 390 20.07 25.12 1.59
N GLN A 391 19.33 24.06 1.23
CA GLN A 391 19.75 22.67 1.39
C GLN A 391 19.19 21.77 0.27
N PRO A 392 20.00 21.37 -0.72
CA PRO A 392 19.66 20.28 -1.64
C PRO A 392 19.59 18.92 -0.95
N ILE A 393 18.73 18.05 -1.45
CA ILE A 393 18.43 16.73 -0.91
C ILE A 393 18.25 15.73 -2.05
N LEU A 394 18.80 14.54 -1.86
CA LEU A 394 18.54 13.35 -2.68
C LEU A 394 18.13 12.19 -1.76
N GLU A 395 17.10 11.44 -2.14
CA GLU A 395 16.65 10.23 -1.43
C GLU A 395 16.40 9.09 -2.41
N PHE A 396 16.64 7.88 -1.93
CA PHE A 396 16.18 6.65 -2.56
C PHE A 396 15.47 5.80 -1.53
N ARG A 397 14.30 5.28 -1.91
CA ARG A 397 13.45 4.44 -1.05
C ARG A 397 13.05 3.18 -1.79
N SER A 398 12.99 2.07 -1.07
CA SER A 398 12.37 0.83 -1.51
C SER A 398 11.41 0.33 -0.44
N LEU A 399 10.19 0.01 -0.86
CA LEU A 399 9.21 -0.69 -0.04
C LEU A 399 9.02 -2.08 -0.62
N ARG A 400 9.14 -3.09 0.23
CA ARG A 400 8.92 -4.48 -0.13
C ARG A 400 7.81 -5.05 0.73
N TYR A 401 6.80 -5.60 0.08
CA TYR A 401 5.76 -6.35 0.77
C TYR A 401 6.33 -7.73 1.19
N VAL A 402 6.20 -8.07 2.48
CA VAL A 402 6.76 -9.27 3.14
C VAL A 402 5.70 -9.96 4.03
N GLY A 403 6.05 -11.09 4.65
CA GLY A 403 5.10 -11.88 5.47
C GLY A 403 4.15 -12.77 4.66
N GLY A 404 3.34 -13.55 5.39
CA GLY A 404 2.16 -14.24 4.83
C GLY A 404 1.09 -13.20 4.50
N ARG A 405 0.35 -13.42 3.40
CA ARG A 405 -0.66 -12.48 2.90
C ARG A 405 -1.60 -13.16 1.92
N THR A 406 -2.70 -12.48 1.59
CA THR A 406 -3.49 -12.80 0.39
C THR A 406 -2.59 -12.67 -0.84
N PRO A 407 -2.47 -13.69 -1.72
CA PRO A 407 -1.65 -13.57 -2.92
C PRO A 407 -2.09 -12.39 -3.80
N ASN A 408 -1.13 -11.64 -4.35
CA ASN A 408 -1.38 -10.55 -5.29
C ASN A 408 -0.79 -10.90 -6.66
N ALA A 409 -1.64 -11.06 -7.66
CA ALA A 409 -1.27 -11.57 -8.98
C ALA A 409 -0.34 -10.62 -9.75
N PHE A 410 -0.47 -9.31 -9.54
CA PHE A 410 0.40 -8.30 -10.16
C PHE A 410 1.10 -7.48 -9.08
N GLU A 411 1.60 -8.16 -8.06
CA GLU A 411 2.31 -7.53 -6.95
C GLU A 411 3.50 -6.71 -7.43
N HIS A 412 3.62 -5.49 -6.90
CA HIS A 412 4.71 -4.59 -7.24
C HIS A 412 5.35 -4.02 -5.97
N HIS A 413 6.68 -3.97 -5.92
CA HIS A 413 7.42 -3.41 -4.80
C HIS A 413 7.97 -2.04 -5.21
N PRO A 414 7.38 -0.92 -4.79
CA PRO A 414 7.73 0.38 -5.33
C PRO A 414 9.13 0.83 -4.87
N MET A 415 9.86 1.43 -5.80
CA MET A 415 11.15 2.09 -5.57
C MET A 415 11.07 3.52 -6.05
N ASP A 416 11.30 4.47 -5.15
CA ASP A 416 11.17 5.90 -5.42
C ASP A 416 12.53 6.59 -5.29
N PHE A 417 12.92 7.35 -6.31
CA PHE A 417 13.98 8.34 -6.23
C PHE A 417 13.37 9.72 -6.01
N ILE A 418 13.92 10.51 -5.10
CA ILE A 418 13.42 11.85 -4.78
C ILE A 418 14.59 12.83 -4.82
N GLY A 419 14.48 13.89 -5.60
CA GLY A 419 15.46 14.96 -5.68
C GLY A 419 14.80 16.31 -5.43
N GLY A 420 15.35 17.11 -4.53
CA GLY A 420 14.72 18.35 -4.13
C GLY A 420 15.61 19.33 -3.40
N VAL A 421 14.99 20.41 -2.94
CA VAL A 421 15.65 21.48 -2.19
C VAL A 421 14.77 21.93 -1.04
N ARG A 422 15.41 22.45 0.01
CA ARG A 422 14.76 23.15 1.11
C ARG A 422 15.27 24.57 1.22
N ILE A 423 14.34 25.46 1.55
CA ILE A 423 14.56 26.88 1.74
C ILE A 423 14.08 27.25 3.13
N PHE A 424 14.90 27.99 3.86
CA PHE A 424 14.64 28.36 5.23
C PHE A 424 14.71 29.88 5.43
N PRO A 425 13.64 30.63 5.16
CA PRO A 425 13.65 32.09 5.33
C PRO A 425 13.96 32.51 6.77
N THR A 426 13.55 31.70 7.75
CA THR A 426 13.82 31.94 9.17
C THR A 426 14.17 30.64 9.89
N ARG A 427 14.54 30.74 11.18
CA ARG A 427 14.76 29.57 12.04
C ARG A 427 13.50 28.78 12.37
N TRP A 428 12.33 29.40 12.25
CA TRP A 428 11.04 28.86 12.69
C TRP A 428 10.13 28.48 11.52
N PHE A 429 10.54 28.76 10.29
CA PHE A 429 9.77 28.50 9.08
C PHE A 429 10.66 27.99 7.95
N GLY A 430 10.14 27.06 7.16
CA GLY A 430 10.77 26.65 5.92
C GLY A 430 9.79 25.99 4.96
N MET A 431 10.29 25.79 3.74
CA MET A 431 9.58 25.17 2.64
C MET A 431 10.52 24.24 1.86
N GLY A 432 9.95 23.23 1.23
CA GLY A 432 10.67 22.25 0.44
C GLY A 432 9.93 21.91 -0.84
N PHE A 433 10.70 21.65 -1.89
CA PHE A 433 10.21 21.23 -3.20
C PHE A 433 11.02 20.02 -3.61
N ALA A 434 10.36 18.95 -4.01
CA ALA A 434 11.00 17.77 -4.54
C ALA A 434 10.27 17.24 -5.75
N TYR A 435 11.04 16.68 -6.66
CA TYR A 435 10.56 15.83 -7.72
C TYR A 435 10.76 14.37 -7.29
N ARG A 436 9.76 13.53 -7.56
CA ARG A 436 9.74 12.10 -7.25
C ARG A 436 9.67 11.32 -8.57
N TYR A 437 10.41 10.23 -8.63
CA TYR A 437 10.44 9.32 -9.78
C TYR A 437 10.31 7.88 -9.31
N ASN A 438 9.28 7.17 -9.75
CA ASN A 438 9.13 5.74 -9.53
C ASN A 438 10.05 4.99 -10.50
N VAL A 439 11.12 4.41 -9.96
CA VAL A 439 12.25 3.87 -10.72
C VAL A 439 11.93 2.55 -11.40
N ASN A 440 10.92 1.83 -10.90
CA ASN A 440 10.69 0.45 -11.29
C ASN A 440 9.23 0.15 -11.66
N GLN A 441 8.51 1.09 -12.27
CA GLN A 441 7.11 0.91 -12.67
C GLN A 441 6.81 -0.40 -13.41
N GLN A 442 5.55 -0.82 -13.40
CA GLN A 442 5.08 -1.93 -14.22
C GLN A 442 5.04 -1.57 -15.71
N ASP A 443 6.22 -1.57 -16.33
CA ASP A 443 6.48 -1.42 -17.76
C ASP A 443 6.74 -2.79 -18.43
N ASP A 444 7.07 -2.79 -19.72
CA ASP A 444 7.29 -4.03 -20.49
C ASP A 444 8.41 -4.88 -19.89
N GLY A 445 9.52 -4.23 -19.50
CA GLY A 445 10.73 -4.90 -19.01
C GLY A 445 10.55 -5.63 -17.68
N ILE A 446 9.56 -5.26 -16.85
CA ILE A 446 9.30 -6.00 -15.61
C ILE A 446 8.63 -7.36 -15.85
N PHE A 447 7.97 -7.55 -17.00
CA PHE A 447 7.19 -8.75 -17.31
C PHE A 447 7.90 -9.74 -18.24
N ASP A 448 9.01 -9.36 -18.88
CA ASP A 448 9.69 -10.16 -19.92
C ASP A 448 9.90 -11.65 -19.55
N ASP A 449 10.23 -11.94 -18.28
CA ASP A 449 10.48 -13.29 -17.79
C ASP A 449 9.34 -13.85 -16.89
N GLU A 450 8.27 -13.09 -16.65
CA GLU A 450 7.17 -13.50 -15.78
C GLU A 450 6.19 -14.41 -16.52
N THR A 451 5.89 -15.57 -15.95
CA THR A 451 4.97 -16.56 -16.52
C THR A 451 3.82 -16.83 -15.56
N PHE A 452 2.60 -16.67 -16.08
CA PHE A 452 1.37 -16.85 -15.31
C PHE A 452 0.64 -18.09 -15.77
N ASN A 453 0.47 -19.06 -14.86
CA ASN A 453 -0.26 -20.29 -15.14
C ASN A 453 -1.55 -20.30 -14.33
N ASN A 454 -2.70 -20.30 -15.02
CA ASN A 454 -4.00 -20.27 -14.37
C ASN A 454 -4.96 -21.30 -14.98
N SER A 455 -5.78 -21.89 -14.12
CA SER A 455 -6.86 -22.81 -14.48
C SER A 455 -8.18 -22.26 -13.97
N VAL A 456 -9.21 -22.26 -14.81
CA VAL A 456 -10.57 -21.86 -14.40
C VAL A 456 -11.60 -22.79 -15.00
N PHE A 457 -12.65 -23.03 -14.22
CA PHE A 457 -13.84 -23.70 -14.68
C PHE A 457 -14.80 -22.74 -15.39
N VAL A 458 -15.23 -23.08 -16.61
CA VAL A 458 -16.24 -22.33 -17.36
C VAL A 458 -17.53 -23.16 -17.39
N PRO A 459 -18.62 -22.69 -16.74
CA PRO A 459 -19.86 -23.46 -16.62
C PRO A 459 -20.54 -23.82 -17.95
N CYS A 460 -20.33 -23.02 -19.00
CA CYS A 460 -20.87 -23.30 -20.32
C CYS A 460 -19.91 -22.77 -21.39
N THR A 461 -19.16 -23.67 -22.05
CA THR A 461 -18.26 -23.30 -23.16
C THR A 461 -18.84 -23.59 -24.53
N ALA A 462 -19.81 -24.48 -24.62
CA ALA A 462 -20.48 -24.85 -25.86
C ALA A 462 -21.94 -25.19 -25.58
N VAL A 463 -22.77 -24.85 -26.54
CA VAL A 463 -24.18 -25.22 -26.59
C VAL A 463 -24.32 -26.32 -27.63
N THR A 464 -24.50 -27.57 -27.19
CA THR A 464 -24.61 -28.73 -28.09
C THR A 464 -26.06 -29.22 -28.18
N THR A 465 -26.47 -29.76 -29.31
CA THR A 465 -27.69 -30.59 -29.42
C THR A 465 -27.40 -31.95 -28.77
N GLN A 466 -28.35 -32.51 -28.01
CA GLN A 466 -28.16 -33.84 -27.43
C GLN A 466 -27.84 -34.87 -28.53
N PRO A 467 -26.96 -35.86 -28.28
CA PRO A 467 -26.68 -36.94 -29.22
C PRO A 467 -27.88 -37.86 -29.52
N ASN A 468 -28.99 -37.70 -28.79
CA ASN A 468 -30.17 -38.55 -28.92
C ASN A 468 -31.37 -37.65 -29.22
N ASP A 469 -31.93 -37.80 -30.42
CA ASP A 469 -33.05 -37.05 -31.02
C ASP A 469 -34.41 -37.26 -30.30
N ASP A 470 -34.46 -37.14 -28.98
CA ASP A 470 -35.73 -37.04 -28.26
C ASP A 470 -36.23 -35.59 -28.34
N ILE A 471 -37.16 -35.37 -29.27
CA ILE A 471 -37.96 -34.16 -29.44
C ILE A 471 -38.45 -33.69 -28.06
N GLY A 472 -37.86 -32.61 -27.52
CA GLY A 472 -38.27 -31.99 -26.27
C GLY A 472 -37.16 -31.61 -25.29
N LYS A 473 -35.90 -32.01 -25.51
CA LYS A 473 -34.76 -31.59 -24.67
C LYS A 473 -33.85 -30.63 -25.43
N GLY A 474 -33.94 -29.36 -25.06
CA GLY A 474 -33.22 -28.26 -25.69
C GLY A 474 -31.68 -28.31 -25.57
N PRO A 475 -30.99 -27.28 -26.06
CA PRO A 475 -29.52 -27.18 -26.07
C PRO A 475 -28.84 -27.50 -24.72
N ILE A 476 -27.77 -28.31 -24.68
CA ILE A 476 -26.99 -28.59 -23.46
C ILE A 476 -25.75 -27.70 -23.36
N CYS A 477 -25.59 -27.03 -22.22
CA CYS A 477 -24.35 -26.37 -21.81
C CYS A 477 -23.32 -27.41 -21.36
N VAL A 478 -22.19 -27.49 -22.06
CA VAL A 478 -21.08 -28.37 -21.68
C VAL A 478 -20.06 -27.55 -20.88
N PRO A 479 -19.81 -27.90 -19.61
CA PRO A 479 -18.76 -27.28 -18.82
C PRO A 479 -17.35 -27.73 -19.24
N GLN A 480 -16.35 -26.86 -19.09
CA GLN A 480 -14.95 -27.19 -19.37
C GLN A 480 -13.99 -26.49 -18.40
N VAL A 481 -12.83 -27.11 -18.18
CA VAL A 481 -11.69 -26.46 -17.52
C VAL A 481 -10.80 -25.86 -18.59
N ILE A 482 -10.49 -24.57 -18.45
CA ILE A 482 -9.58 -23.85 -19.33
C ILE A 482 -8.28 -23.60 -18.58
N ASN A 483 -7.18 -24.08 -19.16
CA ASN A 483 -5.83 -23.78 -18.70
C ASN A 483 -5.21 -22.74 -19.64
N ARG A 484 -4.67 -21.67 -19.07
CA ARG A 484 -3.95 -20.64 -19.81
C ARG A 484 -2.60 -20.37 -19.17
N SER A 485 -1.60 -20.28 -20.03
CA SER A 485 -0.27 -19.82 -19.71
C SER A 485 0.07 -18.65 -20.63
N PHE A 486 0.62 -17.59 -20.08
CA PHE A 486 1.21 -16.52 -20.86
C PHE A 486 2.51 -16.06 -20.19
N THR A 487 3.45 -15.63 -21.01
CA THR A 487 4.76 -15.11 -20.61
C THR A 487 4.92 -13.71 -21.21
N GLY A 488 5.54 -12.79 -20.48
CA GLY A 488 5.57 -11.39 -20.86
C GLY A 488 4.34 -10.63 -20.35
N VAL A 489 4.14 -9.43 -20.89
CA VAL A 489 2.99 -8.59 -20.51
C VAL A 489 1.67 -9.30 -20.83
N PRO A 490 0.80 -9.54 -19.83
CA PRO A 490 -0.49 -10.18 -20.07
C PRO A 490 -1.29 -9.41 -21.13
N PRO A 491 -1.78 -10.05 -22.20
CA PRO A 491 -2.63 -9.35 -23.16
C PRO A 491 -3.87 -8.76 -22.48
N GLY A 492 -4.09 -7.46 -22.71
CA GLY A 492 -5.15 -6.69 -22.06
C GLY A 492 -4.76 -6.02 -20.74
N PHE A 493 -3.60 -6.37 -20.17
CA PHE A 493 -2.98 -5.59 -19.08
C PHE A 493 -2.57 -4.21 -19.60
N GLN A 494 -2.82 -3.18 -18.81
CA GLN A 494 -2.40 -1.82 -19.13
C GLN A 494 -1.17 -1.47 -18.30
N LEU A 495 -0.03 -1.29 -18.97
CA LEU A 495 1.22 -0.84 -18.36
C LEU A 495 1.12 0.59 -17.84
N SER A 496 1.96 0.89 -16.86
CA SER A 496 2.12 2.25 -16.34
C SER A 496 2.97 3.09 -17.28
N ARG A 497 2.63 4.38 -17.38
CA ARG A 497 3.19 5.29 -18.40
C ARG A 497 3.70 6.61 -17.83
N ASP A 498 3.45 6.87 -16.56
CA ASP A 498 3.82 8.10 -15.88
C ASP A 498 4.48 7.76 -14.54
N PRO A 499 5.82 7.80 -14.45
CA PRO A 499 6.57 7.56 -13.22
C PRO A 499 6.77 8.82 -12.37
N HIS A 500 6.16 9.93 -12.74
CA HIS A 500 6.54 11.25 -12.25
C HIS A 500 5.62 11.74 -11.14
N GLY A 501 6.22 12.15 -10.03
CA GLY A 501 5.52 12.77 -8.91
C GLY A 501 6.24 14.00 -8.38
N PHE A 502 5.65 14.62 -7.36
CA PHE A 502 6.24 15.80 -6.72
C PHE A 502 5.88 15.87 -5.25
N ILE A 503 6.67 16.64 -4.51
CA ILE A 503 6.42 16.97 -3.11
C ILE A 503 6.59 18.48 -2.96
N PHE A 504 5.58 19.13 -2.44
CA PHE A 504 5.70 20.46 -1.87
C PHE A 504 5.46 20.36 -0.37
N GLN A 505 6.34 20.92 0.45
CA GLN A 505 6.23 20.84 1.90
C GLN A 505 6.45 22.21 2.52
N THR A 506 5.70 22.51 3.59
CA THR A 506 5.94 23.67 4.45
C THR A 506 5.92 23.24 5.91
N TRP A 507 6.66 23.98 6.74
CA TRP A 507 6.65 23.75 8.19
C TRP A 507 6.86 25.05 8.96
N ILE A 508 6.26 25.09 10.14
CA ILE A 508 6.42 26.16 11.13
C ILE A 508 6.67 25.53 12.50
N GLY A 509 7.49 26.15 13.33
CA GLY A 509 7.78 25.59 14.64
C GLY A 509 8.59 26.50 15.55
N ARG A 510 8.64 26.16 16.83
CA ARG A 510 9.52 26.82 17.79
C ARG A 510 10.87 26.15 17.82
N ARG A 511 11.94 26.95 17.83
CA ARG A 511 13.33 26.51 18.02
C ARG A 511 14.00 27.22 19.18
N ASN A 512 14.90 26.51 19.85
CA ASN A 512 15.76 27.12 20.84
C ASN A 512 16.72 28.12 20.17
N THR A 513 17.11 29.15 20.92
CA THR A 513 18.16 30.07 20.47
C THR A 513 19.48 29.30 20.33
N ARG A 514 20.33 29.73 19.39
CA ARG A 514 21.67 29.17 19.28
C ARG A 514 22.48 29.51 20.54
N LEU A 515 23.44 28.65 20.87
CA LEU A 515 24.51 29.03 21.78
C LEU A 515 25.24 30.19 21.11
N GLY A 516 25.16 31.39 21.70
CA GLY A 516 26.00 32.51 21.28
C GLY A 516 27.47 32.13 21.43
N ASP A 517 28.36 32.82 20.72
CA ASP A 517 29.79 32.63 20.90
C ASP A 517 30.14 32.74 22.39
N ILE A 518 30.70 31.67 22.95
CA ILE A 518 31.33 31.72 24.27
C ILE A 518 32.52 32.64 24.09
N VAL A 519 32.39 33.90 24.55
CA VAL A 519 33.52 34.81 24.69
C VAL A 519 34.51 34.07 25.56
N ASN A 520 35.72 33.85 25.04
CA ASN A 520 36.81 33.23 25.77
C ASN A 520 37.25 34.22 26.86
N GLN A 521 36.47 34.30 27.95
CA GLN A 521 36.83 35.13 29.08
C GLN A 521 37.99 34.42 29.78
N PRO A 522 39.12 35.11 30.02
CA PRO A 522 40.19 34.54 30.84
C PRO A 522 39.61 34.10 32.18
N ALA A 523 40.13 33.00 32.73
CA ALA A 523 39.66 32.45 34.01
C ALA A 523 39.63 33.56 35.06
N ASN A 524 38.44 33.90 35.55
CA ASN A 524 38.29 34.84 36.66
C ASN A 524 38.48 34.05 37.95
N VAL A 525 39.73 33.92 38.37
CA VAL A 525 40.10 33.31 39.65
C VAL A 525 39.81 34.33 40.74
N THR A 526 38.65 34.22 41.40
CA THR A 526 38.26 35.10 42.50
C THR A 526 38.71 34.59 43.88
N ALA A 527 39.11 33.32 43.99
CA ALA A 527 39.78 32.76 45.15
C ALA A 527 40.56 31.49 44.78
N ILE A 528 41.67 31.26 45.48
CA ILE A 528 42.44 30.03 45.47
C ILE A 528 42.33 29.45 46.88
N GLU A 529 41.73 28.27 47.01
CA GLU A 529 41.85 27.46 48.22
C GLU A 529 42.92 26.39 47.98
N VAL A 530 43.98 26.47 48.77
CA VAL A 530 45.02 25.43 48.83
C VAL A 530 44.71 24.60 50.06
N SER A 531 44.28 23.36 49.84
CA SER A 531 44.12 22.35 50.89
C SER A 531 45.44 21.68 51.24
#